data_AF-A0A3N4HGJ0-F1
#
_entry.id   AF-A0A3N4HGJ0-F1
#
_cell.length_a   1.000
_cell.length_b   1.000
_cell.length_c   1.000
_cell.angle_alpha   90.00
_cell.angle_beta   90.00
_cell.angle_gamma   90.00
#
_symmetry.space_group_name_H-M   'P 1'
#
loop_
_entity.id
_entity.type
_entity.pdbx_description
1 polymer ?
#
loop_
_entity_poly.entity_id
_entity_poly.type
_entity_poly.pdbx_seq_one_letter_code
_entity_poly.pdbx_strand_id
1 'polypeptide(L)'
;MSATKPSCRLECTNPTHVIFEPTQDSFWFFLITTSCSQGLTYYKRKLRCVRCFDNDGGKQADLDSKIETFIQKFQGTPELNLVGDLLKHDIPLVSSSVHQMALAHFSTYPLDTLVVETTIRDPRSLFFNAYTTLLLGKSGPQRMGDFAYPPPFYQILEEYVVLYIQHVYPYFQRLGWPDDAEWPRNGPSLRDPRSALHETFSFLGALHIEEVVVAPRWKHGMLRERQIKLIELVLRNFLEQLRAILEVSIGNENLRLVEFGRVCLLAGLSISSFFGSPRLRSERLEVLLLRYLDEKDVNWEVVRGLDKAQRDFEGRSGEWERELGGWRLVALPINGSDSSDAGTRKNME
;
A
#
# COMPACT_ATOMS: atom_id res chain seq x y z
N MET A 1 63.74 -12.87 -24.31
CA MET A 1 63.26 -11.47 -24.22
C MET A 1 61.88 -11.43 -24.83
N SER A 2 60.87 -11.18 -24.00
CA SER A 2 59.46 -11.34 -24.33
C SER A 2 58.95 -10.18 -25.19
N ALA A 3 58.20 -10.51 -26.24
CA ALA A 3 57.43 -9.56 -27.02
C ALA A 3 56.07 -9.35 -26.35
N THR A 4 55.78 -8.10 -25.98
CA THR A 4 54.49 -7.63 -25.49
C THR A 4 53.48 -7.54 -26.65
N LYS A 5 52.31 -8.18 -26.49
CA LYS A 5 51.15 -7.97 -27.37
C LYS A 5 50.28 -6.82 -26.82
N PRO A 6 49.73 -5.95 -27.69
CA PRO A 6 48.74 -4.97 -27.26
C PRO A 6 47.37 -5.63 -27.00
N SER A 7 46.76 -5.25 -25.89
CA SER A 7 45.40 -5.59 -25.49
C SER A 7 44.42 -4.66 -26.21
N CYS A 8 43.64 -5.18 -27.17
CA CYS A 8 42.43 -4.50 -27.65
C CYS A 8 41.26 -4.92 -26.77
N ARG A 9 40.75 -3.97 -25.98
CA ARG A 9 39.48 -4.07 -25.24
C ARG A 9 38.39 -3.51 -26.16
N LEU A 10 37.49 -4.37 -26.64
CA LEU A 10 36.24 -3.94 -27.26
C LEU A 10 35.14 -4.12 -26.20
N GLU A 11 34.75 -3.00 -25.60
CA GLU A 11 33.54 -2.89 -24.79
C GLU A 11 32.33 -3.01 -25.72
N CYS A 12 31.56 -4.09 -25.58
CA CYS A 12 30.24 -4.17 -26.19
C CYS A 12 29.24 -3.55 -25.22
N THR A 13 28.80 -2.33 -25.53
CA THR A 13 27.62 -1.68 -24.97
C THR A 13 26.35 -2.39 -25.45
N ASN A 14 25.41 -2.60 -24.51
CA ASN A 14 24.06 -3.20 -24.64
C ASN A 14 23.41 -3.17 -26.04
N PRO A 15 22.74 -4.25 -26.48
CA PRO A 15 21.61 -4.15 -27.39
C PRO A 15 20.29 -4.27 -26.62
N THR A 16 19.50 -3.19 -26.65
CA THR A 16 18.12 -3.14 -26.18
C THR A 16 17.23 -3.08 -27.42
N HIS A 17 16.55 -4.16 -27.82
CA HIS A 17 15.32 -4.09 -28.61
C HIS A 17 14.53 -5.38 -28.47
N VAL A 18 13.31 -5.28 -27.94
CA VAL A 18 12.27 -6.31 -28.00
C VAL A 18 11.25 -5.82 -29.03
N ILE A 19 10.98 -6.61 -30.06
CA ILE A 19 9.95 -6.31 -31.07
C ILE A 19 8.71 -7.11 -30.70
N PHE A 20 7.57 -6.42 -30.64
CA PHE A 20 6.26 -7.01 -30.41
C PHE A 20 5.48 -7.02 -31.73
N GLU A 21 5.02 -8.20 -32.15
CA GLU A 21 3.97 -8.31 -33.18
C GLU A 21 2.75 -9.00 -32.57
N PRO A 22 1.57 -8.35 -32.58
CA PRO A 22 0.36 -8.96 -32.07
C PRO A 22 -0.28 -9.87 -33.13
N THR A 23 -0.73 -11.06 -32.71
CA THR A 23 -1.76 -11.82 -33.44
C THR A 23 -2.85 -12.30 -32.48
N GLN A 24 -4.05 -12.51 -33.04
CA GLN A 24 -5.33 -12.41 -32.35
C GLN A 24 -5.58 -13.37 -31.18
N ASP A 25 -4.82 -14.47 -31.00
CA ASP A 25 -5.16 -15.48 -30.00
C ASP A 25 -3.98 -16.01 -29.14
N SER A 26 -2.77 -15.43 -29.21
CA SER A 26 -1.70 -15.74 -28.23
C SER A 26 -0.53 -14.75 -28.28
N PHE A 27 0.09 -14.48 -27.12
CA PHE A 27 1.40 -13.83 -27.04
C PHE A 27 2.51 -14.86 -27.21
N TRP A 28 3.41 -14.62 -28.16
CA TRP A 28 4.63 -15.40 -28.33
C TRP A 28 5.83 -14.58 -27.85
N PHE A 29 6.71 -15.20 -27.07
CA PHE A 29 7.99 -14.63 -26.69
C PHE A 29 9.08 -15.22 -27.59
N PHE A 30 9.83 -14.37 -28.27
CA PHE A 30 11.06 -14.77 -28.94
C PHE A 30 12.25 -14.17 -28.20
N LEU A 31 13.13 -15.01 -27.69
CA LEU A 31 14.48 -14.59 -27.31
C LEU A 31 15.40 -14.96 -28.47
N ILE A 32 15.88 -13.95 -29.21
CA ILE A 32 16.93 -14.15 -30.22
C ILE A 32 18.26 -13.85 -29.54
N THR A 33 19.06 -14.90 -29.33
CA THR A 33 20.46 -14.72 -28.99
C THR A 33 21.27 -14.93 -30.27
N THR A 34 21.87 -13.86 -30.79
CA THR A 34 22.92 -14.01 -31.80
C THR A 34 24.20 -14.39 -31.09
N SER A 35 24.51 -15.69 -31.03
CA SER A 35 25.90 -16.10 -30.88
C SER A 35 26.59 -15.97 -32.23
N CYS A 36 27.75 -15.34 -32.24
CA CYS A 36 28.61 -15.34 -33.40
C CYS A 36 29.11 -16.78 -33.61
N SER A 37 28.86 -17.29 -34.82
CA SER A 37 29.36 -18.54 -35.43
C SER A 37 28.97 -19.87 -34.76
N GLN A 38 28.10 -20.58 -35.49
CA GLN A 38 27.84 -22.04 -35.54
C GLN A 38 26.63 -22.58 -34.77
N GLY A 39 25.54 -22.82 -35.53
CA GLY A 39 24.51 -23.83 -35.24
C GLY A 39 23.34 -23.39 -34.35
N LEU A 40 22.15 -23.21 -34.95
CA LEU A 40 20.89 -23.05 -34.22
C LEU A 40 20.28 -24.42 -33.89
N THR A 41 20.06 -24.70 -32.61
CA THR A 41 19.26 -25.86 -32.16
C THR A 41 18.04 -25.35 -31.40
N TYR A 42 16.84 -25.73 -31.84
CA TYR A 42 15.59 -25.31 -31.21
C TYR A 42 15.15 -26.31 -30.14
N TYR A 43 14.88 -25.83 -28.92
CA TYR A 43 14.13 -26.58 -27.91
C TYR A 43 12.76 -25.92 -27.68
N LYS A 44 11.70 -26.72 -27.84
CA LYS A 44 10.31 -26.30 -27.65
C LYS A 44 9.77 -27.01 -26.41
N ARG A 45 9.42 -26.28 -25.35
CA ARG A 45 8.74 -26.86 -24.17
C ARG A 45 7.39 -26.20 -23.99
N LYS A 46 6.34 -27.03 -23.96
CA LYS A 46 4.93 -26.63 -23.84
C LYS A 46 4.55 -26.72 -22.36
N LEU A 47 4.13 -25.62 -21.74
CA LEU A 47 3.51 -25.64 -20.41
C LEU A 47 2.00 -25.54 -20.55
N ARG A 48 1.29 -26.40 -19.81
CA ARG A 48 -0.16 -26.63 -19.90
C ARG A 48 -0.85 -25.86 -18.78
N CYS A 49 -1.87 -25.09 -19.13
CA CYS A 49 -2.77 -24.43 -18.19
C CYS A 49 -3.69 -25.47 -17.54
N VAL A 50 -3.91 -25.38 -16.22
CA VAL A 50 -4.89 -26.18 -15.49
C VAL A 50 -5.74 -25.25 -14.63
N ARG A 51 -7.07 -25.44 -14.68
CA ARG A 51 -8.08 -24.68 -13.95
C ARG A 51 -8.93 -25.65 -13.09
N CYS A 52 -9.40 -25.09 -11.97
CA CYS A 52 -10.57 -25.39 -11.13
C CYS A 52 -10.36 -26.06 -9.75
N PHE A 53 -11.09 -25.46 -8.79
CA PHE A 53 -11.14 -25.62 -7.33
C PHE A 53 -12.13 -26.71 -6.86
N ASP A 54 -11.84 -27.38 -5.73
CA ASP A 54 -12.61 -27.29 -4.45
C ASP A 54 -12.04 -28.19 -3.30
N ASN A 55 -12.20 -27.70 -2.06
CA ASN A 55 -11.98 -28.28 -0.70
C ASN A 55 -10.55 -28.45 -0.08
N ASP A 56 -10.21 -27.47 0.77
CA ASP A 56 -9.41 -27.35 2.02
C ASP A 56 -8.12 -28.15 2.32
N GLY A 57 -7.69 -29.09 1.48
CA GLY A 57 -6.28 -29.51 1.43
C GLY A 57 -5.51 -28.81 0.30
N GLY A 58 -6.21 -28.50 -0.80
CA GLY A 58 -5.60 -27.93 -2.00
C GLY A 58 -5.16 -26.48 -1.87
N LYS A 59 -5.77 -25.69 -0.97
CA LYS A 59 -5.46 -24.26 -0.84
C LYS A 59 -4.07 -24.01 -0.26
N GLN A 60 -3.64 -24.82 0.70
CA GLN A 60 -2.29 -24.69 1.26
C GLN A 60 -1.23 -25.13 0.23
N ALA A 61 -1.45 -26.27 -0.44
CA ALA A 61 -0.52 -26.75 -1.46
C ALA A 61 -0.42 -25.81 -2.68
N ASP A 62 -1.53 -25.18 -3.10
CA ASP A 62 -1.54 -24.15 -4.15
C ASP A 62 -0.81 -22.88 -3.71
N LEU A 63 -1.02 -22.44 -2.46
CA LEU A 63 -0.30 -21.30 -1.89
C LEU A 63 1.20 -21.58 -1.78
N ASP A 64 1.58 -22.72 -1.22
CA ASP A 64 2.98 -23.15 -1.09
C ASP A 64 3.63 -23.24 -2.47
N SER A 65 2.94 -23.80 -3.47
CA SER A 65 3.43 -23.87 -4.85
C SER A 65 3.58 -22.49 -5.50
N LYS A 66 2.66 -21.56 -5.26
CA LYS A 66 2.79 -20.16 -5.72
C LYS A 66 3.95 -19.45 -5.06
N ILE A 67 4.15 -19.66 -3.75
CA ILE A 67 5.28 -19.13 -2.98
C ILE A 67 6.61 -19.70 -3.51
N GLU A 68 6.69 -21.01 -3.74
CA GLU A 68 7.88 -21.65 -4.33
C GLU A 68 8.16 -21.15 -5.75
N THR A 69 7.12 -21.02 -6.58
CA THR A 69 7.24 -20.48 -7.94
C THR A 69 7.72 -19.04 -7.92
N PHE A 70 7.18 -18.24 -7.00
CA PHE A 70 7.61 -16.88 -6.74
C PHE A 70 9.10 -16.87 -6.35
N ILE A 71 9.52 -17.62 -5.32
CA ILE A 71 10.93 -17.74 -4.90
C ILE A 71 11.85 -18.13 -6.07
N GLN A 72 11.47 -19.14 -6.85
CA GLN A 72 12.26 -19.62 -7.99
C GLN A 72 12.40 -18.54 -9.08
N LYS A 73 11.34 -17.77 -9.34
CA LYS A 73 11.33 -16.73 -10.37
C LYS A 73 12.27 -15.56 -10.05
N PHE A 74 12.61 -15.36 -8.78
CA PHE A 74 13.52 -14.29 -8.35
C PHE A 74 15.00 -14.71 -8.32
N GLN A 75 15.34 -16.01 -8.39
CA GLN A 75 16.73 -16.53 -8.31
C GLN A 75 17.74 -15.78 -9.22
N GLY A 76 18.74 -15.12 -8.60
CA GLY A 76 19.80 -14.34 -9.25
C GLY A 76 19.76 -12.80 -9.15
N THR A 77 18.74 -12.16 -8.53
CA THR A 77 18.60 -10.68 -8.46
C THR A 77 18.87 -10.11 -7.05
N PRO A 78 19.42 -8.90 -6.85
CA PRO A 78 19.58 -8.28 -5.52
C PRO A 78 18.25 -8.18 -4.73
N GLU A 79 17.14 -8.03 -5.45
CA GLU A 79 15.78 -7.95 -4.92
C GLU A 79 15.32 -9.27 -4.24
N LEU A 80 15.93 -10.42 -4.56
CA LEU A 80 15.74 -11.68 -3.83
C LEU A 80 16.13 -11.61 -2.39
N ASN A 81 17.20 -10.87 -2.06
CA ASN A 81 17.69 -10.91 -0.69
C ASN A 81 16.56 -10.42 0.20
N LEU A 82 15.84 -9.38 -0.22
CA LEU A 82 14.72 -8.90 0.56
C LEU A 82 13.59 -9.93 0.66
N VAL A 83 13.03 -10.45 -0.44
CA VAL A 83 11.88 -11.36 -0.31
C VAL A 83 12.28 -12.71 0.29
N GLY A 84 13.47 -13.19 -0.02
CA GLY A 84 14.06 -14.38 0.61
C GLY A 84 14.28 -14.18 2.11
N ASP A 85 14.68 -12.98 2.55
CA ASP A 85 14.82 -12.64 3.97
C ASP A 85 13.44 -12.51 4.63
N LEU A 86 12.45 -11.90 3.95
CA LEU A 86 11.06 -11.83 4.42
C LEU A 86 10.48 -13.23 4.70
N LEU A 87 10.84 -14.22 3.88
CA LEU A 87 10.36 -15.60 4.01
C LEU A 87 11.11 -16.43 5.06
N LYS A 88 12.31 -16.02 5.47
CA LYS A 88 13.18 -16.79 6.37
C LYS A 88 13.10 -16.35 7.83
N HIS A 89 12.64 -15.15 8.09
CA HIS A 89 12.58 -14.61 9.44
C HIS A 89 11.24 -14.92 10.09
N ASP A 90 11.27 -15.49 11.29
CA ASP A 90 10.13 -15.39 12.21
C ASP A 90 9.88 -13.91 12.45
N ILE A 91 8.78 -13.40 11.90
CA ILE A 91 8.43 -12.00 12.04
C ILE A 91 7.67 -11.85 13.35
N PRO A 92 8.22 -11.14 14.34
CA PRO A 92 7.57 -11.01 15.65
C PRO A 92 6.35 -10.07 15.62
N LEU A 93 6.18 -9.27 14.55
CA LEU A 93 5.19 -8.21 14.47
C LEU A 93 3.80 -8.67 14.00
N VAL A 94 3.75 -9.63 13.07
CA VAL A 94 2.50 -10.14 12.51
C VAL A 94 2.46 -11.66 12.63
N SER A 95 1.28 -12.18 12.92
CA SER A 95 1.02 -13.61 12.99
C SER A 95 1.34 -14.31 11.67
N SER A 96 1.75 -15.58 11.76
CA SER A 96 2.12 -16.38 10.58
C SER A 96 0.99 -16.44 9.53
N SER A 97 -0.26 -16.50 9.97
CA SER A 97 -1.43 -16.51 9.07
C SER A 97 -1.59 -15.20 8.30
N VAL A 98 -1.44 -14.05 8.96
CA VAL A 98 -1.49 -12.73 8.31
C VAL A 98 -0.28 -12.53 7.41
N HIS A 99 0.89 -13.03 7.81
CA HIS A 99 2.08 -12.98 6.97
C HIS A 99 1.90 -13.77 5.67
N GLN A 100 1.41 -15.01 5.75
CA GLN A 100 1.10 -15.83 4.59
C GLN A 100 0.06 -15.17 3.69
N MET A 101 -0.95 -14.50 4.26
CA MET A 101 -1.94 -13.74 3.50
C MET A 101 -1.29 -12.60 2.70
N ALA A 102 -0.36 -11.86 3.31
CA ALA A 102 0.38 -10.80 2.63
C ALA A 102 1.28 -11.35 1.52
N LEU A 103 1.98 -12.46 1.75
CA LEU A 103 2.78 -13.13 0.71
C LEU A 103 1.91 -13.60 -0.47
N ALA A 104 0.77 -14.21 -0.18
CA ALA A 104 -0.20 -14.62 -1.20
C ALA A 104 -0.65 -13.41 -2.03
N HIS A 105 -0.94 -12.29 -1.37
CA HIS A 105 -1.31 -11.04 -2.00
C HIS A 105 -0.21 -10.51 -2.93
N PHE A 106 1.04 -10.40 -2.46
CA PHE A 106 2.16 -9.92 -3.29
C PHE A 106 2.50 -10.86 -4.45
N SER A 107 2.21 -12.15 -4.33
CA SER A 107 2.40 -13.09 -5.45
C SER A 107 1.52 -12.77 -6.67
N THR A 108 0.47 -11.95 -6.48
CA THR A 108 -0.41 -11.50 -7.56
C THR A 108 0.14 -10.29 -8.32
N TYR A 109 1.17 -9.63 -7.80
CA TYR A 109 1.72 -8.40 -8.38
C TYR A 109 2.65 -8.74 -9.56
N PRO A 110 2.68 -7.92 -10.63
CA PRO A 110 3.74 -8.02 -11.64
C PRO A 110 5.11 -7.83 -10.98
N LEU A 111 6.11 -8.63 -11.35
CA LEU A 111 7.40 -8.62 -10.64
C LEU A 111 8.12 -7.28 -10.71
N ASP A 112 7.96 -6.59 -11.83
CA ASP A 112 8.52 -5.27 -12.11
C ASP A 112 7.89 -4.16 -11.26
N THR A 113 6.86 -4.48 -10.47
CA THR A 113 6.20 -3.53 -9.55
C THR A 113 6.68 -3.72 -8.11
N LEU A 114 7.27 -4.87 -7.80
CA LEU A 114 7.87 -5.18 -6.50
C LEU A 114 9.32 -4.65 -6.43
N VAL A 115 9.50 -3.38 -6.78
CA VAL A 115 10.80 -2.72 -6.68
C VAL A 115 10.91 -2.12 -5.29
N VAL A 116 11.89 -2.59 -4.53
CA VAL A 116 12.34 -1.97 -3.29
C VAL A 116 13.20 -0.77 -3.67
N GLU A 117 12.59 0.24 -4.28
CA GLU A 117 13.32 1.46 -4.57
C GLU A 117 13.49 2.22 -3.25
N THR A 118 14.73 2.55 -2.91
CA THR A 118 15.06 3.35 -1.71
C THR A 118 14.48 4.76 -1.73
N THR A 119 13.86 5.17 -2.84
CA THR A 119 13.19 6.45 -2.99
C THR A 119 11.68 6.26 -2.83
N ILE A 120 11.12 6.90 -1.81
CA ILE A 120 9.70 6.95 -1.37
C ILE A 120 8.70 7.34 -2.51
N ARG A 121 9.16 7.55 -3.73
CA ARG A 121 8.41 8.18 -4.81
C ARG A 121 7.72 7.24 -5.79
N ASP A 122 7.96 5.92 -5.73
CA ASP A 122 7.17 5.01 -6.56
C ASP A 122 5.88 4.61 -5.83
N PRO A 123 4.70 5.12 -6.26
CA PRO A 123 3.43 4.70 -5.69
C PRO A 123 3.13 3.22 -5.96
N ARG A 124 3.89 2.58 -6.87
CA ARG A 124 3.61 1.21 -7.33
C ARG A 124 3.80 0.10 -6.30
N SER A 125 4.31 0.45 -5.13
CA SER A 125 4.57 -0.48 -4.04
C SER A 125 4.24 0.09 -2.67
N LEU A 126 3.32 1.05 -2.55
CA LEU A 126 3.00 1.70 -1.25
C LEU A 126 2.73 0.71 -0.12
N PHE A 127 1.82 -0.25 -0.35
CA PHE A 127 1.52 -1.27 0.66
C PHE A 127 2.68 -2.23 0.88
N PHE A 128 3.37 -2.65 -0.18
CA PHE A 128 4.54 -3.50 -0.06
C PHE A 128 5.63 -2.82 0.77
N ASN A 129 5.91 -1.54 0.53
CA ASN A 129 6.88 -0.73 1.29
C ASN A 129 6.43 -0.52 2.74
N ALA A 130 5.16 -0.22 2.97
CA ALA A 130 4.60 -0.12 4.31
C ALA A 130 4.75 -1.45 5.07
N TYR A 131 4.46 -2.56 4.38
CA TYR A 131 4.56 -3.89 4.94
C TYR A 131 6.01 -4.32 5.20
N THR A 132 6.93 -4.10 4.27
CA THR A 132 8.36 -4.37 4.52
C THR A 132 8.91 -3.51 5.65
N THR A 133 8.45 -2.26 5.76
CA THR A 133 8.78 -1.39 6.92
C THR A 133 8.26 -1.98 8.23
N LEU A 134 7.05 -2.55 8.24
CA LEU A 134 6.51 -3.29 9.39
C LEU A 134 7.39 -4.51 9.73
N LEU A 135 7.75 -5.32 8.74
CA LEU A 135 8.51 -6.55 8.95
C LEU A 135 9.95 -6.33 9.39
N LEU A 136 10.65 -5.39 8.75
CA LEU A 136 12.10 -5.26 8.90
C LEU A 136 12.49 -4.47 10.15
N GLY A 137 11.60 -3.64 10.67
CA GLY A 137 11.65 -3.03 12.00
C GLY A 137 12.98 -2.41 12.46
N LYS A 138 13.98 -2.21 11.58
CA LYS A 138 15.33 -1.65 11.85
C LYS A 138 16.37 -1.78 10.73
N SER A 139 16.17 -2.58 9.69
CA SER A 139 17.32 -3.04 8.86
C SER A 139 17.18 -2.82 7.36
N GLY A 140 16.75 -1.62 6.94
CA GLY A 140 16.97 -1.17 5.57
C GLY A 140 18.36 -0.53 5.41
N PRO A 141 19.04 -0.63 4.26
CA PRO A 141 20.32 0.04 4.03
C PRO A 141 20.15 1.58 4.14
N GLN A 142 20.50 2.11 5.31
CA GLN A 142 20.88 3.50 5.65
C GLN A 142 19.97 4.68 5.23
N ARG A 143 18.83 4.49 4.55
CA ARG A 143 17.99 5.61 4.08
C ARG A 143 16.52 5.60 4.48
N MET A 144 15.94 4.46 4.81
CA MET A 144 14.63 4.41 5.49
C MET A 144 14.91 4.42 6.98
N GLY A 145 14.61 5.52 7.66
CA GLY A 145 14.98 5.72 9.06
C GLY A 145 14.46 4.61 9.97
N ASP A 146 15.06 4.47 11.15
CA ASP A 146 14.72 3.38 12.07
C ASP A 146 13.21 3.39 12.39
N PHE A 147 12.58 2.22 12.31
CA PHE A 147 11.22 1.99 12.81
C PHE A 147 11.28 1.10 14.05
N ALA A 148 10.40 1.30 15.02
CA ALA A 148 10.25 0.43 16.18
C ALA A 148 8.80 0.48 16.67
N TYR A 149 7.98 -0.43 16.17
CA TYR A 149 6.58 -0.53 16.56
C TYR A 149 6.45 -1.05 18.01
N PRO A 150 5.68 -0.37 18.87
CA PRO A 150 5.36 -0.88 20.21
C PRO A 150 4.52 -2.17 20.16
N PRO A 151 4.85 -3.23 20.93
CA PRO A 151 4.07 -4.47 21.05
C PRO A 151 2.57 -4.30 21.27
N PRO A 152 2.09 -3.34 22.09
CA PRO A 152 0.65 -3.13 22.25
C PRO A 152 -0.11 -2.83 20.95
N PHE A 153 0.58 -2.40 19.88
CA PHE A 153 -0.04 -2.10 18.59
C PHE A 153 0.06 -3.25 17.57
N TYR A 154 0.65 -4.40 17.90
CA TYR A 154 0.83 -5.48 16.91
C TYR A 154 -0.50 -6.00 16.36
N GLN A 155 -1.50 -6.18 17.24
CA GLN A 155 -2.82 -6.64 16.82
C GLN A 155 -3.49 -5.65 15.84
N ILE A 156 -3.42 -4.34 16.10
CA ILE A 156 -4.04 -3.35 15.22
C ILE A 156 -3.30 -3.23 13.88
N LEU A 157 -1.98 -3.50 13.86
CA LEU A 157 -1.20 -3.59 12.63
C LEU A 157 -1.59 -4.80 11.79
N GLU A 158 -1.87 -5.95 12.41
CA GLU A 158 -2.45 -7.11 11.72
C GLU A 158 -3.82 -6.79 11.13
N GLU A 159 -4.70 -6.16 11.91
CA GLU A 159 -6.03 -5.75 11.44
C GLU A 159 -5.95 -4.81 10.23
N TYR A 160 -4.96 -3.91 10.22
CA TYR A 160 -4.67 -3.05 9.07
C TYR A 160 -4.21 -3.85 7.84
N VAL A 161 -3.28 -4.80 7.99
CA VAL A 161 -2.81 -5.66 6.87
C VAL A 161 -3.99 -6.44 6.28
N VAL A 162 -4.82 -7.03 7.13
CA VAL A 162 -6.02 -7.77 6.72
C VAL A 162 -7.02 -6.85 6.03
N LEU A 163 -7.31 -5.67 6.59
CA LEU A 163 -8.19 -4.67 5.98
C LEU A 163 -7.70 -4.28 4.59
N TYR A 164 -6.39 -4.03 4.44
CA TYR A 164 -5.83 -3.60 3.18
C TYR A 164 -6.04 -4.66 2.09
N ILE A 165 -5.63 -5.90 2.38
CA ILE A 165 -5.70 -7.00 1.41
C ILE A 165 -7.15 -7.35 1.06
N GLN A 166 -8.04 -7.40 2.05
CA GLN A 166 -9.41 -7.89 1.85
C GLN A 166 -10.37 -6.83 1.31
N HIS A 167 -10.17 -5.55 1.64
CA HIS A 167 -11.13 -4.50 1.33
C HIS A 167 -10.53 -3.37 0.50
N VAL A 168 -9.41 -2.79 0.94
CA VAL A 168 -8.82 -1.60 0.29
C VAL A 168 -8.32 -1.93 -1.11
N TYR A 169 -7.43 -2.92 -1.23
CA TYR A 169 -6.83 -3.27 -2.51
C TYR A 169 -7.87 -3.68 -3.56
N PRO A 170 -8.82 -4.60 -3.28
CA PRO A 170 -9.83 -4.97 -4.27
C PRO A 170 -10.72 -3.79 -4.68
N TYR A 171 -10.98 -2.84 -3.77
CA TYR A 171 -11.72 -1.63 -4.10
C TYR A 171 -10.95 -0.75 -5.09
N PHE A 172 -9.69 -0.42 -4.81
CA PHE A 172 -8.88 0.40 -5.72
C PHE A 172 -8.58 -0.30 -7.05
N GLN A 173 -8.42 -1.62 -7.04
CA GLN A 173 -8.30 -2.42 -8.25
C GLN A 173 -9.55 -2.29 -9.15
N ARG A 174 -10.76 -2.33 -8.58
CA ARG A 174 -12.02 -2.13 -9.34
C ARG A 174 -12.15 -0.74 -9.93
N LEU A 175 -11.57 0.28 -9.29
CA LEU A 175 -11.53 1.64 -9.81
C LEU A 175 -10.52 1.81 -10.96
N GLY A 176 -9.78 0.76 -11.33
CA GLY A 176 -8.69 0.85 -12.29
C GLY A 176 -7.48 1.60 -11.73
N TRP A 177 -7.35 1.66 -10.40
CA TRP A 177 -6.19 2.21 -9.69
C TRP A 177 -5.42 1.07 -8.99
N PRO A 178 -5.00 0.03 -9.74
CA PRO A 178 -4.17 -1.00 -9.13
C PRO A 178 -2.87 -0.35 -8.62
N ASP A 179 -2.27 -0.95 -7.59
CA ASP A 179 -1.03 -0.42 -7.01
C ASP A 179 0.01 -0.19 -8.14
N ASP A 180 0.09 -1.08 -9.12
CA ASP A 180 1.06 -1.06 -10.23
C ASP A 180 0.85 -0.05 -11.36
N ALA A 181 -0.22 0.74 -11.37
CA ALA A 181 -0.47 1.66 -12.48
C ALA A 181 0.69 2.67 -12.59
N GLU A 182 1.23 2.84 -13.81
CA GLU A 182 2.13 3.94 -14.13
C GLU A 182 1.36 5.25 -13.94
N TRP A 183 1.34 5.74 -12.70
CA TRP A 183 0.90 7.09 -12.44
C TRP A 183 1.72 8.00 -13.33
N PRO A 184 1.09 9.00 -13.99
CA PRO A 184 1.84 9.98 -14.75
C PRO A 184 2.97 10.46 -13.85
N ARG A 185 4.24 10.36 -14.27
CA ARG A 185 5.40 10.78 -13.44
C ARG A 185 5.32 12.26 -13.01
N ASN A 186 4.39 13.01 -13.59
CA ASN A 186 4.06 14.41 -13.30
C ASN A 186 2.67 14.58 -12.64
N GLY A 187 2.00 13.49 -12.30
CA GLY A 187 0.77 13.44 -11.52
C GLY A 187 1.12 13.40 -10.04
N PRO A 188 0.50 14.22 -9.19
CA PRO A 188 0.89 14.33 -7.79
C PRO A 188 0.58 13.01 -7.06
N SER A 189 1.64 12.30 -6.67
CA SER A 189 1.63 11.14 -5.76
C SER A 189 0.94 11.45 -4.42
N LEU A 190 0.71 12.73 -4.09
CA LEU A 190 -0.09 13.23 -2.98
C LEU A 190 -1.60 12.93 -3.10
N ARG A 191 -2.08 12.34 -4.21
CA ARG A 191 -3.51 12.12 -4.49
C ARG A 191 -4.01 10.70 -4.24
N ASP A 192 -3.14 9.77 -3.85
CA ASP A 192 -3.59 8.42 -3.51
C ASP A 192 -4.01 8.38 -2.05
N PRO A 193 -5.27 8.11 -1.71
CA PRO A 193 -5.69 8.20 -0.32
C PRO A 193 -5.16 6.99 0.48
N ARG A 194 -4.65 5.95 -0.21
CA ARG A 194 -3.88 4.86 0.40
C ARG A 194 -2.58 5.38 1.00
N SER A 195 -1.95 6.40 0.43
CA SER A 195 -0.73 6.99 1.02
C SER A 195 -0.98 7.51 2.43
N ALA A 196 -2.07 8.24 2.64
CA ALA A 196 -2.45 8.73 3.98
C ALA A 196 -2.79 7.59 4.95
N LEU A 197 -3.41 6.50 4.45
CA LEU A 197 -3.62 5.28 5.24
C LEU A 197 -2.29 4.68 5.70
N HIS A 198 -1.33 4.49 4.79
CA HIS A 198 -0.01 3.94 5.14
C HIS A 198 0.77 4.86 6.08
N GLU A 199 0.73 6.17 5.82
CA GLU A 199 1.40 7.18 6.63
C GLU A 199 0.87 7.16 8.07
N THR A 200 -0.44 7.02 8.26
CA THR A 200 -1.09 6.93 9.59
C THR A 200 -0.46 5.83 10.45
N PHE A 201 -0.20 4.66 9.86
CA PHE A 201 0.45 3.55 10.59
C PHE A 201 1.96 3.74 10.74
N SER A 202 2.62 4.37 9.76
CA SER A 202 4.05 4.68 9.85
C SER A 202 4.40 5.55 11.06
N PHE A 203 3.51 6.47 11.45
CA PHE A 203 3.65 7.31 12.63
C PHE A 203 3.81 6.53 13.95
N LEU A 204 3.29 5.30 14.03
CA LEU A 204 3.42 4.48 15.24
C LEU A 204 4.83 3.94 15.44
N GLY A 205 5.53 3.66 14.33
CA GLY A 205 6.85 3.06 14.34
C GLY A 205 7.99 4.04 14.11
N ALA A 206 7.75 5.21 13.52
CA ALA A 206 8.80 6.13 13.11
C ALA A 206 9.66 6.63 14.28
N LEU A 207 10.97 6.44 14.22
CA LEU A 207 11.91 6.96 15.24
C LEU A 207 12.55 8.31 14.88
N HIS A 208 12.40 8.77 13.64
CA HIS A 208 13.12 9.92 13.08
C HIS A 208 12.22 11.13 12.76
N ILE A 209 10.91 11.03 13.03
CA ILE A 209 9.97 12.13 12.84
C ILE A 209 9.89 12.88 14.18
N GLU A 210 10.44 14.08 14.25
CA GLU A 210 10.51 14.86 15.49
C GLU A 210 9.13 15.23 16.04
N GLU A 211 8.16 15.40 15.13
CA GLU A 211 6.78 15.75 15.43
C GLU A 211 6.02 14.58 16.08
N VAL A 212 6.44 13.34 15.82
CA VAL A 212 5.73 12.13 16.24
C VAL A 212 6.61 11.26 17.14
N VAL A 213 6.33 11.31 18.44
CA VAL A 213 7.20 10.70 19.46
C VAL A 213 6.66 9.37 20.01
N VAL A 214 5.78 8.66 19.30
CA VAL A 214 5.20 7.38 19.78
C VAL A 214 6.28 6.32 19.99
N ALA A 215 6.99 5.92 18.92
CA ALA A 215 8.07 4.94 19.00
C ALA A 215 9.25 5.41 19.90
N PRO A 216 9.71 6.68 19.81
CA PRO A 216 10.71 7.20 20.74
C PRO A 216 10.26 7.09 22.21
N ARG A 217 9.02 7.45 22.57
CA ARG A 217 8.54 7.33 23.95
C ARG A 217 8.49 5.88 24.40
N TRP A 218 8.01 4.97 23.55
CA TRP A 218 7.99 3.54 23.88
C TRP A 218 9.39 3.01 24.18
N LYS A 219 10.36 3.29 23.29
CA LYS A 219 11.76 2.86 23.44
C LYS A 219 12.39 3.32 24.75
N HIS A 220 11.98 4.48 25.26
CA HIS A 220 12.49 5.05 26.51
C HIS A 220 11.57 4.79 27.72
N GLY A 221 10.53 3.94 27.60
CA GLY A 221 9.60 3.66 28.70
C GLY A 221 8.74 4.86 29.13
N MET A 222 8.58 5.86 28.26
CA MET A 222 7.82 7.10 28.51
C MET A 222 6.40 7.07 27.94
N LEU A 223 6.03 6.05 27.16
CA LEU A 223 4.69 5.91 26.59
C LEU A 223 3.76 5.30 27.64
N ARG A 224 2.80 6.08 28.15
CA ARG A 224 1.90 5.64 29.21
C ARG A 224 0.83 4.68 28.67
N GLU A 225 0.35 3.77 29.51
CA GLU A 225 -0.74 2.83 29.18
C GLU A 225 -2.01 3.55 28.68
N ARG A 226 -2.36 4.69 29.28
CA ARG A 226 -3.54 5.46 28.85
C ARG A 226 -3.36 6.08 27.46
N GLN A 227 -2.14 6.52 27.11
CA GLN A 227 -1.84 7.00 25.75
C GLN A 227 -1.94 5.86 24.75
N ILE A 228 -1.43 4.67 25.09
CA ILE A 228 -1.56 3.47 24.27
C ILE A 228 -3.04 3.17 24.01
N LYS A 229 -3.87 3.12 25.05
CA LYS A 229 -5.32 2.87 24.93
C LYS A 229 -6.03 3.91 24.05
N LEU A 230 -5.69 5.21 24.19
CA LEU A 230 -6.27 6.27 23.36
C LEU A 230 -5.88 6.14 21.89
N ILE A 231 -4.60 5.88 21.60
CA ILE A 231 -4.12 5.68 20.22
C ILE A 231 -4.79 4.43 19.61
N GLU A 232 -4.89 3.35 20.37
CA GLU A 232 -5.56 2.13 19.93
C GLU A 232 -7.04 2.36 19.60
N LEU A 233 -7.77 3.11 20.45
CA LEU A 233 -9.17 3.48 20.20
C LEU A 233 -9.32 4.30 18.91
N VAL A 234 -8.43 5.26 18.67
CA VAL A 234 -8.42 6.05 17.43
C VAL A 234 -8.21 5.15 16.21
N LEU A 235 -7.23 4.24 16.27
CA LEU A 235 -6.92 3.33 15.17
C LEU A 235 -8.03 2.32 14.88
N ARG A 236 -8.65 1.75 15.93
CA ARG A 236 -9.79 0.82 15.77
C ARG A 236 -10.98 1.51 15.11
N ASN A 237 -11.38 2.66 15.64
CA ASN A 237 -12.46 3.46 15.07
C ASN A 237 -12.13 3.92 13.63
N PHE A 238 -10.86 4.24 13.35
CA PHE A 238 -10.38 4.55 12.01
C PHE A 238 -10.57 3.38 11.04
N LEU A 239 -10.10 2.18 11.39
CA LEU A 239 -10.26 0.98 10.55
C LEU A 239 -11.74 0.62 10.35
N GLU A 240 -12.58 0.76 11.37
CA GLU A 240 -14.04 0.56 11.27
C GLU A 240 -14.71 1.54 10.31
N GLN A 241 -14.35 2.83 10.37
CA GLN A 241 -14.85 3.83 9.43
C GLN A 241 -14.44 3.52 7.99
N LEU A 242 -13.20 3.09 7.77
CA LEU A 242 -12.76 2.67 6.43
C LEU A 242 -13.56 1.48 5.92
N ARG A 243 -13.82 0.46 6.75
CA ARG A 243 -14.70 -0.67 6.38
C ARG A 243 -16.08 -0.15 5.98
N ALA A 244 -16.69 0.69 6.80
CA ALA A 244 -18.02 1.24 6.52
C ALA A 244 -18.05 2.04 5.20
N ILE A 245 -17.05 2.87 4.93
CA ILE A 245 -16.97 3.64 3.68
C ILE A 245 -16.89 2.72 2.45
N LEU A 246 -16.13 1.63 2.55
CA LEU A 246 -15.94 0.68 1.46
C LEU A 246 -17.13 -0.27 1.26
N GLU A 247 -17.85 -0.61 2.32
CA GLU A 247 -18.99 -1.55 2.29
C GLU A 247 -20.32 -0.89 1.94
N VAL A 248 -20.54 0.36 2.36
CA VAL A 248 -21.77 1.10 2.03
C VAL A 248 -21.79 1.39 0.53
N SER A 249 -22.84 0.95 -0.17
CA SER A 249 -23.04 1.27 -1.58
C SER A 249 -23.37 2.76 -1.75
N ILE A 250 -22.41 3.55 -2.22
CA ILE A 250 -22.61 4.96 -2.54
C ILE A 250 -22.57 5.06 -4.06
N GLY A 251 -23.60 5.64 -4.68
CA GLY A 251 -23.64 5.83 -6.14
C GLY A 251 -22.63 6.85 -6.68
N ASN A 252 -21.91 7.54 -5.79
CA ASN A 252 -20.93 8.56 -6.11
C ASN A 252 -19.56 8.14 -5.55
N GLU A 253 -18.74 7.51 -6.40
CA GLU A 253 -17.40 7.05 -6.03
C GLU A 253 -16.45 8.18 -5.65
N ASN A 254 -16.67 9.38 -6.21
CA ASN A 254 -15.85 10.55 -5.91
C ASN A 254 -16.02 10.95 -4.45
N LEU A 255 -17.28 10.97 -3.99
CA LEU A 255 -17.59 11.24 -2.59
C LEU A 255 -16.99 10.17 -1.68
N ARG A 256 -17.06 8.89 -2.07
CA ARG A 256 -16.46 7.79 -1.31
C ARG A 256 -14.95 7.97 -1.17
N LEU A 257 -14.24 8.30 -2.25
CA LEU A 257 -12.79 8.55 -2.22
C LEU A 257 -12.41 9.76 -1.36
N VAL A 258 -13.19 10.84 -1.44
CA VAL A 258 -12.99 12.03 -0.60
C VAL A 258 -13.16 11.68 0.88
N GLU A 259 -14.22 10.95 1.24
CA GLU A 259 -14.44 10.53 2.63
C GLU A 259 -13.37 9.54 3.11
N PHE A 260 -12.93 8.61 2.25
CA PHE A 260 -11.81 7.71 2.55
C PHE A 260 -10.55 8.51 2.89
N GLY A 261 -10.14 9.42 1.99
CA GLY A 261 -8.96 10.26 2.19
C GLY A 261 -9.08 11.15 3.44
N ARG A 262 -10.27 11.71 3.68
CA ARG A 262 -10.54 12.54 4.86
C ARG A 262 -10.36 11.76 6.16
N VAL A 263 -10.94 10.57 6.24
CA VAL A 263 -10.83 9.69 7.42
C VAL A 263 -9.37 9.27 7.66
N CYS A 264 -8.60 8.95 6.61
CA CYS A 264 -7.17 8.70 6.74
C CYS A 264 -6.40 9.90 7.26
N LEU A 265 -6.62 11.10 6.70
CA LEU A 265 -5.90 12.30 7.14
C LEU A 265 -6.23 12.67 8.59
N LEU A 266 -7.50 12.63 8.98
CA LEU A 266 -7.91 12.94 10.37
C LEU A 266 -7.32 11.95 11.37
N ALA A 267 -7.26 10.65 11.04
CA ALA A 267 -6.62 9.66 11.89
C ALA A 267 -5.11 9.92 12.01
N GLY A 268 -4.45 10.18 10.88
CA GLY A 268 -3.04 10.55 10.82
C GLY A 268 -2.72 11.78 11.66
N LEU A 269 -3.48 12.87 11.51
CA LEU A 269 -3.32 14.10 12.30
C LEU A 269 -3.63 13.89 13.78
N SER A 270 -4.64 13.09 14.12
CA SER A 270 -4.95 12.76 15.51
C SER A 270 -3.76 12.08 16.19
N ILE A 271 -3.11 11.16 15.49
CA ILE A 271 -1.92 10.47 15.97
C ILE A 271 -0.71 11.39 15.98
N SER A 272 -0.37 12.04 14.87
CA SER A 272 0.87 12.82 14.75
C SER A 272 0.81 14.12 15.55
N SER A 273 -0.29 14.86 15.45
CA SER A 273 -0.39 16.22 15.98
C SER A 273 -0.92 16.30 17.40
N PHE A 274 -1.63 15.27 17.87
CA PHE A 274 -2.22 15.26 19.21
C PHE A 274 -1.67 14.14 20.10
N PHE A 275 -2.04 12.88 19.87
CA PHE A 275 -1.73 11.79 20.81
C PHE A 275 -0.23 11.40 20.82
N GLY A 276 0.40 11.43 19.65
CA GLY A 276 1.83 11.22 19.43
C GLY A 276 2.66 12.48 19.56
N SER A 277 2.06 13.64 19.85
CA SER A 277 2.79 14.90 19.95
C SER A 277 3.70 14.94 21.19
N PRO A 278 4.91 15.52 21.09
CA PRO A 278 5.77 15.77 22.25
C PRO A 278 5.13 16.72 23.27
N ARG A 279 4.11 17.48 22.87
CA ARG A 279 3.40 18.47 23.70
C ARG A 279 2.31 17.86 24.59
N LEU A 280 1.75 16.69 24.23
CA LEU A 280 0.78 16.02 25.08
C LEU A 280 1.47 15.37 26.29
N ARG A 281 1.44 16.07 27.42
CA ARG A 281 2.06 15.66 28.71
C ARG A 281 1.07 15.51 29.87
N SER A 282 -0.22 15.73 29.62
CA SER A 282 -1.24 15.79 30.68
C SER A 282 -1.88 14.42 30.92
N GLU A 283 -1.38 13.69 31.91
CA GLU A 283 -1.98 12.44 32.37
C GLU A 283 -3.45 12.63 32.80
N ARG A 284 -3.76 13.76 33.46
CA ARG A 284 -5.13 14.09 33.88
C ARG A 284 -6.08 14.21 32.68
N LEU A 285 -5.61 14.77 31.56
CA LEU A 285 -6.41 14.87 30.34
C LEU A 285 -6.66 13.48 29.74
N GLU A 286 -5.66 12.60 29.75
CA GLU A 286 -5.81 11.22 29.26
C GLU A 286 -6.86 10.44 30.05
N VAL A 287 -6.87 10.58 31.39
CA VAL A 287 -7.90 9.98 32.25
C VAL A 287 -9.28 10.52 31.93
N LEU A 288 -9.38 11.84 31.76
CA LEU A 288 -10.64 12.50 31.45
C LEU A 288 -11.21 12.01 30.11
N LEU A 289 -10.37 11.94 29.07
CA LEU A 289 -10.75 11.45 27.75
C LEU A 289 -11.23 10.00 27.80
N LEU A 290 -10.47 9.11 28.44
CA LEU A 290 -10.88 7.70 28.58
C LEU A 290 -12.19 7.57 29.36
N ARG A 291 -12.39 8.35 30.42
CA ARG A 291 -13.64 8.34 31.17
C ARG A 291 -14.82 8.79 30.30
N TYR A 292 -14.67 9.85 29.52
CA TYR A 292 -15.72 10.30 28.59
C TYR A 292 -16.01 9.27 27.50
N LEU A 293 -14.99 8.55 27.01
CA LEU A 293 -15.17 7.48 26.03
C LEU A 293 -15.86 6.23 26.63
N ASP A 294 -15.70 6.01 27.95
CA ASP A 294 -16.36 4.92 28.67
C ASP A 294 -17.80 5.27 29.13
N GLU A 295 -18.26 6.52 28.96
CA GLU A 295 -19.63 6.93 29.29
C GLU A 295 -20.65 6.34 28.30
N LYS A 296 -21.71 5.71 28.82
CA LYS A 296 -22.73 5.04 27.99
C LYS A 296 -23.58 6.01 27.16
N ASP A 297 -23.81 7.21 27.68
CA ASP A 297 -24.76 8.17 27.13
C ASP A 297 -24.04 9.33 26.44
N VAL A 298 -23.31 9.02 25.36
CA VAL A 298 -22.68 10.05 24.53
C VAL A 298 -23.75 10.90 23.87
N ASN A 299 -23.64 12.23 24.03
CA ASN A 299 -24.51 13.17 23.34
C ASN A 299 -24.16 13.22 21.84
N TRP A 300 -24.76 12.32 21.06
CA TRP A 300 -24.57 12.20 19.62
C TRP A 300 -25.01 13.44 18.83
N GLU A 301 -25.88 14.29 19.38
CA GLU A 301 -26.25 15.56 18.75
C GLU A 301 -25.04 16.51 18.71
N VAL A 302 -24.30 16.60 19.81
CA VAL A 302 -23.06 17.40 19.88
C VAL A 302 -22.01 16.83 18.93
N VAL A 303 -21.82 15.50 18.89
CA VAL A 303 -20.85 14.86 17.98
C VAL A 303 -21.17 15.17 16.52
N ARG A 304 -22.44 15.02 16.11
CA ARG A 304 -22.88 15.35 14.74
C ARG A 304 -22.77 16.84 14.45
N GLY A 305 -23.05 17.69 15.42
CA GLY A 305 -22.88 19.14 15.31
C GLY A 305 -21.42 19.53 15.09
N LEU A 306 -20.49 18.90 15.81
CA LEU A 306 -19.05 19.09 15.64
C LEU A 306 -18.56 18.56 14.29
N ASP A 307 -18.97 17.36 13.86
CA ASP A 307 -18.59 16.84 12.53
C ASP A 307 -19.12 17.75 11.41
N LYS A 308 -20.35 18.24 11.52
CA LYS A 308 -20.90 19.22 10.57
C LYS A 308 -20.10 20.52 10.56
N ALA A 309 -19.84 21.10 11.73
CA ALA A 309 -19.08 22.35 11.84
C ALA A 309 -17.65 22.19 11.31
N GLN A 310 -17.05 21.02 11.56
CA GLN A 310 -15.77 20.64 10.98
C GLN A 310 -15.89 20.62 9.46
N ARG A 311 -16.79 19.84 8.85
CA ARG A 311 -17.02 19.81 7.39
C ARG A 311 -17.23 21.21 6.79
N ASP A 312 -17.99 22.07 7.46
CA ASP A 312 -18.22 23.46 7.02
C ASP A 312 -16.93 24.31 7.09
N PHE A 313 -16.06 24.06 8.06
CA PHE A 313 -14.72 24.67 8.14
C PHE A 313 -13.82 24.16 7.01
N GLU A 314 -13.80 22.84 6.77
CA GLU A 314 -13.01 22.18 5.74
C GLU A 314 -13.37 22.68 4.34
N GLY A 315 -14.67 22.81 4.05
CA GLY A 315 -15.17 23.35 2.78
C GLY A 315 -14.87 24.83 2.57
N ARG A 316 -14.74 25.62 3.64
CA ARG A 316 -14.42 27.06 3.55
C ARG A 316 -12.92 27.34 3.42
N SER A 317 -12.08 26.58 4.12
CA SER A 317 -10.64 26.85 4.13
C SER A 317 -9.99 26.53 2.78
N GLY A 318 -10.63 25.67 1.97
CA GLY A 318 -10.03 25.06 0.79
C GLY A 318 -8.71 24.35 1.12
N GLU A 319 -8.39 24.19 2.40
CA GLU A 319 -7.16 23.60 2.90
C GLU A 319 -7.23 22.11 2.69
N TRP A 320 -8.40 21.51 2.86
CA TRP A 320 -8.65 20.12 2.49
C TRP A 320 -8.54 19.90 0.98
N GLU A 321 -9.02 20.83 0.16
CA GLU A 321 -8.77 20.77 -1.27
C GLU A 321 -7.29 20.98 -1.61
N ARG A 322 -6.48 21.65 -0.78
CA ARG A 322 -5.05 21.84 -1.02
C ARG A 322 -4.20 20.68 -0.51
N GLU A 323 -4.43 20.23 0.72
CA GLU A 323 -3.74 19.11 1.37
C GLU A 323 -4.10 17.79 0.71
N LEU A 324 -5.39 17.60 0.38
CA LEU A 324 -5.80 16.47 -0.45
C LEU A 324 -5.59 16.75 -1.96
N GLY A 325 -5.09 17.92 -2.37
CA GLY A 325 -4.58 18.15 -3.74
C GLY A 325 -5.62 18.27 -4.86
N GLY A 326 -6.85 18.67 -4.52
CA GLY A 326 -7.89 19.06 -5.46
C GLY A 326 -8.46 17.87 -6.18
N TRP A 327 -9.25 17.05 -5.48
CA TRP A 327 -9.98 15.87 -5.99
C TRP A 327 -11.09 16.21 -6.98
N ARG A 328 -10.90 17.24 -7.83
CA ARG A 328 -11.53 17.21 -9.14
C ARG A 328 -10.84 16.11 -9.89
N LEU A 329 -11.39 14.89 -9.77
CA LEU A 329 -11.04 13.79 -10.64
C LEU A 329 -10.91 14.35 -12.04
N VAL A 330 -9.70 14.31 -12.57
CA VAL A 330 -9.50 14.30 -14.01
C VAL A 330 -10.46 13.22 -14.48
N ALA A 331 -11.56 13.65 -15.13
CA ALA A 331 -12.76 12.85 -15.31
C ALA A 331 -12.36 11.41 -15.59
N LEU A 332 -12.55 10.52 -14.61
CA LEU A 332 -12.22 9.12 -14.84
C LEU A 332 -13.03 8.73 -16.07
N PRO A 333 -12.40 8.15 -17.09
CA PRO A 333 -13.16 7.56 -18.18
C PRO A 333 -13.94 6.41 -17.54
N ILE A 334 -15.15 6.71 -17.07
CA ILE A 334 -16.10 5.70 -16.63
C ILE A 334 -16.50 5.01 -17.93
N ASN A 335 -15.69 4.01 -18.30
CA ASN A 335 -15.95 3.10 -19.42
C ASN A 335 -17.21 2.30 -19.06
N GLY A 336 -18.38 2.89 -19.24
CA GLY A 336 -19.63 2.26 -18.82
C GLY A 336 -20.88 3.11 -18.91
N SER A 337 -20.81 4.43 -19.17
CA SER A 337 -22.01 5.11 -19.67
C SER A 337 -22.17 4.77 -21.14
N ASP A 338 -22.84 3.65 -21.42
CA ASP A 338 -23.53 3.44 -22.68
C ASP A 338 -24.44 4.66 -22.90
N SER A 339 -23.97 5.61 -23.70
CA SER A 339 -24.68 6.82 -24.08
C SER A 339 -25.75 6.50 -25.13
N SER A 340 -26.62 5.53 -24.84
CA SER A 340 -27.75 5.15 -25.70
C SER A 340 -28.96 6.06 -25.52
N ASP A 341 -28.92 7.05 -24.61
CA ASP A 341 -30.01 8.00 -24.37
C ASP A 341 -29.81 9.38 -25.04
N ALA A 342 -29.16 9.40 -26.20
CA ALA A 342 -29.23 10.52 -27.15
C ALA A 342 -30.51 10.40 -28.00
N GLY A 343 -31.68 10.50 -27.36
CA GLY A 343 -32.99 10.34 -28.00
C GLY A 343 -33.93 11.51 -27.76
N THR A 344 -33.94 12.47 -28.70
CA THR A 344 -35.10 13.33 -29.03
C THR A 344 -35.44 14.49 -28.08
N ARG A 345 -34.70 15.60 -28.16
CA ARG A 345 -35.32 16.93 -27.99
C ARG A 345 -35.99 17.34 -29.30
N LYS A 346 -37.31 17.17 -29.38
CA LYS A 346 -38.13 17.79 -30.43
C LYS A 346 -38.17 19.30 -30.20
N ASN A 347 -37.82 20.04 -31.24
CA ASN A 347 -38.05 21.48 -31.35
C ASN A 347 -39.55 21.79 -31.19
N MET A 348 -39.87 22.75 -30.33
CA MET A 348 -41.14 23.46 -30.33
C MET A 348 -40.84 24.84 -30.91
N GLU A 349 -41.30 25.04 -32.15
CA GLU A 349 -41.65 26.36 -32.70
C GLU A 349 -43.08 26.71 -32.28
#